data_AF-A0A969CZD5-F1
#
_entry.id   AF-A0A969CZD5-F1
#
_cell.length_a   1.000
_cell.length_b   1.000
_cell.length_c   1.000
_cell.angle_alpha   90.00
_cell.angle_beta   90.00
_cell.angle_gamma   90.00
#
_symmetry.space_group_name_H-M   'P 1'
#
loop_
_entity.id
_entity.type
_entity.pdbx_description
1 polymer ?
#
loop_
_entity_poly.entity_id
_entity_poly.type
_entity_poly.pdbx_seq_one_letter_code
_entity_poly.pdbx_strand_id
1 'polypeptide(L)'
;MPAFLKDVEILVCLLPLTPDTRGILNADLFAHLPHGASLINAARGGHLVEADLLAAMKSGQIEAATLDVFETEPLPEDHPFWSTERLTITPHNASDTGPRSAAWRIARQIAKFEAGEGLENVVDCERGY
;
A
#
# COMPACT_ATOMS: atom_id res chain seq x y z
N MET A 1 4.60 -16.89 -4.90
CA MET A 1 3.43 -16.10 -4.47
C MET A 1 2.21 -16.98 -4.12
N PRO A 2 1.76 -17.94 -4.94
CA PRO A 2 0.53 -18.71 -4.63
C PRO A 2 0.55 -19.47 -3.29
N ALA A 3 1.70 -20.05 -2.93
CA ALA A 3 1.85 -20.75 -1.65
C ALA A 3 1.78 -19.82 -0.43
N PHE A 4 2.17 -18.54 -0.58
CA PHE A 4 2.03 -17.56 0.48
C PHE A 4 0.57 -17.16 0.68
N LEU A 5 -0.17 -16.93 -0.41
CA LEU A 5 -1.54 -16.39 -0.39
C LEU A 5 -2.59 -17.37 0.14
N LYS A 6 -2.35 -18.68 0.00
CA LYS A 6 -3.34 -19.73 0.23
C LYS A 6 -4.05 -19.66 1.59
N ASP A 7 -3.34 -19.29 2.65
CA ASP A 7 -3.86 -19.28 4.02
C ASP A 7 -3.93 -17.84 4.58
N VAL A 8 -3.90 -16.82 3.71
CA VAL A 8 -3.92 -15.40 4.11
C VAL A 8 -5.36 -14.91 4.19
N GLU A 9 -5.93 -14.94 5.40
CA GLU A 9 -7.28 -14.41 5.67
C GLU A 9 -7.32 -12.88 5.65
N ILE A 10 -6.20 -12.21 5.96
CA ILE A 10 -6.05 -10.76 5.89
C ILE A 10 -4.75 -10.43 5.15
N LEU A 11 -4.87 -9.87 3.95
CA LEU A 11 -3.74 -9.41 3.15
C LEU A 11 -3.45 -7.94 3.46
N VAL A 12 -2.22 -7.66 3.91
CA VAL A 12 -1.75 -6.29 4.18
C VAL A 12 -0.66 -5.91 3.19
N CYS A 13 -0.89 -4.86 2.40
CA CYS A 13 0.10 -4.32 1.47
C CYS A 13 0.88 -3.17 2.11
N LEU A 14 2.21 -3.35 2.22
CA LEU A 14 3.20 -2.36 2.67
C LEU A 14 4.41 -2.31 1.73
N LEU A 15 4.21 -2.65 0.46
CA LEU A 15 5.27 -2.66 -0.55
C LEU A 15 5.65 -1.23 -0.99
N PRO A 16 6.90 -0.97 -1.43
CA PRO A 16 7.19 0.22 -2.21
C PRO A 16 6.49 0.15 -3.58
N LEU A 17 6.16 1.29 -4.19
CA LEU A 17 5.67 1.32 -5.56
C LEU A 17 6.83 1.39 -6.54
N THR A 18 7.04 0.29 -7.25
CA THR A 18 8.03 0.10 -8.32
C THR A 18 7.32 -0.43 -9.57
N PRO A 19 8.00 -0.50 -10.74
CA PRO A 19 7.46 -1.17 -11.92
C PRO A 19 7.01 -2.61 -11.63
N ASP A 20 7.75 -3.35 -10.80
CA ASP A 20 7.47 -4.76 -10.49
C ASP A 20 6.25 -4.96 -9.58
N THR A 21 5.86 -3.93 -8.82
CA THR A 21 4.74 -4.01 -7.88
C THR A 21 3.49 -3.29 -8.38
N ARG A 22 3.58 -2.54 -9.48
CA ARG A 22 2.42 -1.82 -10.01
C ARG A 22 1.32 -2.80 -10.41
N GLY A 23 0.10 -2.56 -9.94
CA GLY A 23 -1.05 -3.44 -10.18
C GLY A 23 -0.91 -4.86 -9.61
N ILE A 24 -0.04 -5.07 -8.61
CA ILE A 24 0.15 -6.39 -7.98
C ILE A 24 -1.14 -6.88 -7.29
N LEU A 25 -1.95 -5.98 -6.74
CA LEU A 25 -3.25 -6.30 -6.15
C LEU A 25 -4.31 -6.27 -7.26
N ASN A 26 -4.48 -7.43 -7.91
CA ASN A 26 -5.35 -7.64 -9.07
C ASN A 26 -6.17 -8.92 -8.93
N ALA A 27 -7.03 -9.20 -9.92
CA ALA A 27 -7.93 -10.35 -9.92
C ALA A 27 -7.20 -11.70 -9.77
N ASP A 28 -6.04 -11.88 -10.40
CA ASP A 28 -5.26 -13.11 -10.29
C ASP A 28 -4.74 -13.30 -8.86
N LEU A 29 -4.18 -12.25 -8.25
CA LEU A 29 -3.74 -12.30 -6.86
C LEU A 29 -4.91 -12.62 -5.92
N PHE A 30 -6.05 -11.95 -6.09
CA PHE A 30 -7.21 -12.14 -5.23
C PHE A 30 -7.79 -13.55 -5.34
N ALA A 31 -7.75 -14.18 -6.52
CA ALA A 31 -8.22 -15.55 -6.73
C ALA A 31 -7.40 -16.61 -5.96
N HIS A 32 -6.18 -16.29 -5.56
CA HIS A 32 -5.32 -17.18 -4.77
C HIS A 32 -5.52 -17.04 -3.25
N LEU A 33 -6.30 -16.05 -2.79
CA LEU A 33 -6.66 -15.89 -1.38
C LEU A 33 -7.80 -16.86 -0.99
N PRO A 34 -7.93 -17.22 0.29
CA PRO A 34 -9.17 -17.76 0.83
C PRO A 34 -10.37 -16.91 0.43
N HIS A 35 -11.48 -17.57 0.06
CA HIS A 35 -12.74 -16.86 -0.18
C HIS A 35 -13.18 -16.14 1.11
N GLY A 36 -13.54 -14.86 1.01
CA GLY A 36 -13.87 -14.03 2.16
C GLY A 36 -12.65 -13.37 2.84
N ALA A 37 -11.47 -13.40 2.22
CA ALA A 37 -10.32 -12.69 2.75
C ALA A 37 -10.55 -11.16 2.80
N SER A 38 -9.82 -10.48 3.68
CA SER A 38 -9.84 -9.01 3.79
C SER A 38 -8.56 -8.39 3.22
N LEU A 39 -8.66 -7.18 2.67
CA LEU A 39 -7.54 -6.40 2.16
C LEU A 39 -7.28 -5.15 3.02
N ILE A 40 -6.02 -4.87 3.33
CA ILE A 40 -5.57 -3.58 3.87
C ILE A 40 -4.48 -3.05 2.94
N ASN A 41 -4.69 -1.87 2.34
CA ASN A 41 -3.67 -1.19 1.56
C ASN A 41 -3.31 0.16 2.19
N ALA A 42 -2.12 0.22 2.79
CA ALA A 42 -1.49 1.44 3.30
C ALA A 42 -0.14 1.72 2.62
N ALA A 43 0.06 1.12 1.44
CA ALA A 43 1.28 1.25 0.65
C ALA A 43 1.17 2.41 -0.34
N ARG A 44 0.79 2.14 -1.59
CA ARG A 44 0.47 3.15 -2.61
C ARG A 44 -0.76 2.72 -3.41
N GLY A 45 -1.49 3.69 -3.94
CA GLY A 45 -2.66 3.42 -4.78
C GLY A 45 -2.34 2.62 -6.04
N GLY A 46 -1.19 2.90 -6.67
CA GLY A 46 -0.75 2.19 -7.89
C GLY A 46 -0.45 0.70 -7.70
N HIS A 47 -0.54 0.14 -6.50
CA HIS A 47 -0.54 -1.30 -6.28
C HIS A 47 -1.88 -1.96 -6.63
N LEU A 48 -2.98 -1.20 -6.56
CA LEU A 48 -4.34 -1.69 -6.65
C LEU A 48 -4.94 -1.50 -8.03
N VAL A 49 -5.41 -2.59 -8.63
CA VAL A 49 -6.32 -2.53 -9.77
C VAL A 49 -7.74 -2.39 -9.22
N GLU A 50 -8.24 -1.15 -9.17
CA GLU A 50 -9.49 -0.81 -8.47
C GLU A 50 -10.72 -1.57 -9.01
N ALA A 51 -10.80 -1.75 -10.32
CA ALA A 51 -11.87 -2.51 -10.96
C ALA A 51 -11.90 -3.98 -10.51
N ASP A 52 -10.73 -4.59 -10.32
CA ASP A 52 -10.60 -5.97 -9.86
C ASP A 52 -11.01 -6.10 -8.40
N LEU A 53 -10.71 -5.11 -7.56
CA LEU A 53 -11.17 -5.08 -6.17
C LEU A 53 -12.70 -5.01 -6.11
N LEU A 54 -13.33 -4.12 -6.89
CA LEU A 54 -14.79 -4.01 -6.93
C LEU A 54 -15.44 -5.33 -7.37
N ALA A 55 -14.87 -6.01 -8.37
CA ALA A 55 -15.35 -7.31 -8.81
C ALA A 55 -15.16 -8.40 -7.74
N ALA A 56 -14.00 -8.43 -7.07
CA ALA A 56 -13.70 -9.38 -6.01
C ALA A 56 -14.63 -9.18 -4.80
N MET A 57 -14.89 -7.94 -4.40
CA MET A 57 -15.85 -7.61 -3.34
C MET A 57 -17.29 -8.00 -3.72
N LYS A 58 -17.71 -7.71 -4.95
CA LYS A 58 -19.04 -8.10 -5.44
C LYS A 58 -19.25 -9.63 -5.43
N SER A 59 -18.21 -10.40 -5.72
CA SER A 59 -18.27 -11.88 -5.72
C SER A 59 -18.12 -12.51 -4.33
N GLY A 60 -17.75 -11.74 -3.30
CA GLY A 60 -17.41 -12.25 -1.97
C GLY A 60 -16.00 -12.83 -1.85
N GLN A 61 -15.20 -12.81 -2.93
CA GLN A 61 -13.80 -13.23 -2.88
C GLN A 61 -13.01 -12.38 -1.89
N ILE A 62 -13.26 -11.07 -1.87
CA ILE A 62 -12.82 -10.16 -0.82
C ILE A 62 -14.05 -9.78 0.02
N GLU A 63 -14.03 -10.06 1.32
CA GLU A 63 -15.17 -9.74 2.20
C GLU A 63 -15.22 -8.24 2.52
N ALA A 64 -14.06 -7.64 2.80
CA ALA A 64 -13.91 -6.25 3.18
C ALA A 64 -12.54 -5.70 2.76
N ALA A 65 -12.45 -4.38 2.61
CA ALA A 65 -11.19 -3.73 2.37
C ALA A 65 -11.06 -2.41 3.15
N THR A 66 -9.83 -2.09 3.57
CA THR A 66 -9.44 -0.79 4.13
C THR A 66 -8.36 -0.19 3.26
N LEU A 67 -8.65 0.96 2.66
CA LEU A 67 -7.75 1.66 1.74
C LEU A 67 -7.37 3.02 2.32
N ASP A 68 -6.08 3.25 2.50
CA ASP A 68 -5.53 4.55 2.87
C ASP A 68 -4.99 5.32 1.66
N VAL A 69 -4.80 4.64 0.52
CA VAL A 69 -4.07 5.17 -0.64
C VAL A 69 -4.80 4.85 -1.93
N PHE A 70 -4.73 5.76 -2.92
CA PHE A 70 -5.49 5.71 -4.17
C PHE A 70 -4.62 6.11 -5.37
N GLU A 71 -4.97 5.66 -6.57
CA GLU A 71 -4.14 6.02 -7.75
C GLU A 71 -4.20 7.52 -8.04
N THR A 72 -5.38 8.12 -7.83
CA THR A 72 -5.57 9.57 -7.83
C THR A 72 -5.90 10.05 -6.43
N GLU A 73 -5.11 11.00 -5.94
CA GLU A 73 -5.27 11.60 -4.61
C GLU A 73 -5.34 13.14 -4.71
N PRO A 74 -6.30 13.80 -4.05
CA PRO A 74 -7.39 13.23 -3.26
C PRO A 74 -8.33 12.35 -4.10
N LEU A 75 -8.95 11.34 -3.46
CA LEU A 75 -9.89 10.47 -4.13
C LEU A 75 -11.07 11.30 -4.67
N PRO A 76 -11.40 11.23 -5.99
CA PRO A 76 -12.49 12.02 -6.56
C PRO A 76 -13.81 11.81 -5.84
N GLU A 77 -14.63 12.86 -5.70
CA GLU A 77 -15.90 12.81 -4.95
C GLU A 77 -16.93 11.86 -5.59
N ASP A 78 -16.85 11.66 -6.91
CA ASP A 78 -17.71 10.77 -7.69
C ASP A 78 -17.17 9.32 -7.77
N HIS A 79 -16.09 9.01 -7.05
CA HIS A 79 -15.47 7.70 -7.10
C HIS A 79 -16.38 6.60 -6.49
N PRO A 80 -16.53 5.43 -7.14
CA PRO A 80 -17.42 4.36 -6.67
C PRO A 80 -17.08 3.83 -5.27
N PHE A 81 -15.81 3.93 -4.87
CA PHE A 81 -15.35 3.51 -3.53
C PHE A 81 -16.14 4.18 -2.40
N TRP A 82 -16.55 5.45 -2.54
CA TRP A 82 -17.33 6.14 -1.49
C TRP A 82 -18.67 5.48 -1.17
N SER A 83 -19.23 4.76 -2.13
CA SER A 83 -20.53 4.09 -2.00
C SER A 83 -20.44 2.57 -1.87
N THR A 84 -19.22 2.02 -1.89
CA THR A 84 -19.00 0.57 -1.84
C THR A 84 -19.13 0.08 -0.40
N GLU A 85 -20.13 -0.78 -0.13
CA GLU A 85 -20.29 -1.40 1.19
C GLU A 85 -19.06 -2.23 1.58
N ARG A 86 -18.74 -2.26 2.88
CA ARG A 86 -17.57 -2.98 3.43
C ARG A 86 -16.21 -2.50 2.90
N LEU A 87 -16.17 -1.30 2.30
CA LEU A 87 -14.95 -0.57 2.00
C LEU A 87 -14.77 0.58 3.01
N THR A 88 -13.64 0.60 3.69
CA THR A 88 -13.25 1.70 4.59
C THR A 88 -12.16 2.53 3.93
N ILE A 89 -12.30 3.86 3.97
CA ILE A 89 -11.38 4.81 3.35
C ILE A 89 -10.77 5.70 4.42
N THR A 90 -9.44 5.86 4.39
CA THR A 90 -8.72 6.88 5.13
C THR A 90 -7.90 7.76 4.17
N PRO A 91 -7.72 9.06 4.46
CA PRO A 91 -7.17 10.02 3.49
C PRO A 91 -5.63 10.08 3.55
N HIS A 92 -4.95 8.97 3.22
CA HIS A 92 -3.50 8.85 3.19
C HIS A 92 -2.84 9.31 4.50
N ASN A 93 -3.33 8.78 5.61
CA ASN A 93 -2.88 9.13 6.96
C ASN A 93 -2.60 7.91 7.86
N ALA A 94 -2.35 6.74 7.27
CA ALA A 94 -1.96 5.54 8.02
C ALA A 94 -0.63 5.73 8.78
N SER A 95 0.25 6.61 8.29
CA SER A 95 1.49 6.96 8.97
C SER A 95 1.97 8.37 8.65
N ASP A 96 1.71 9.30 9.58
CA ASP A 96 2.21 10.66 9.46
C ASP A 96 3.66 10.79 9.93
N THR A 97 4.45 11.56 9.17
CA THR A 97 5.81 11.89 9.56
C THR A 97 5.83 12.99 10.61
N GLY A 98 6.25 12.65 11.84
CA GLY A 98 6.46 13.63 12.91
C GLY A 98 7.60 14.61 12.58
N PRO A 99 7.37 15.94 12.55
CA PRO A 99 8.41 16.91 12.17
C PRO A 99 9.66 16.85 13.06
N ARG A 100 9.47 16.64 14.36
CA ARG A 100 10.59 16.54 15.33
C ARG A 100 11.45 15.31 15.09
N SER A 101 10.85 14.15 14.84
CA SER A 101 11.60 12.91 14.59
C SER A 101 12.29 12.97 13.23
N ALA A 102 11.65 13.54 12.21
CA ALA A 102 12.25 13.74 10.90
C ALA A 102 13.47 14.68 10.96
N ALA A 103 13.32 15.85 11.59
CA ALA A 103 14.42 16.80 11.76
C ALA A 103 15.61 16.19 12.50
N TRP A 104 15.36 15.42 13.57
CA TRP A 104 16.41 14.71 14.30
C TRP A 104 17.14 13.68 13.43
N ARG A 105 16.41 12.88 12.63
CA ARG A 105 17.01 11.89 11.71
C ARG A 105 17.87 12.57 10.65
N ILE A 106 17.40 13.67 10.06
CA ILE A 106 18.13 14.43 9.04
C ILE A 106 19.40 15.05 9.64
N ALA A 107 19.30 15.73 10.79
CA ALA A 107 20.45 16.35 11.45
C ALA A 107 21.54 15.32 11.79
N ARG A 108 21.13 14.14 12.27
CA ARG A 108 22.06 13.03 12.53
C ARG A 108 22.77 12.56 11.26
N GLN A 109 22.07 12.43 10.14
CA GLN A 109 22.66 11.99 8.87
C GLN A 109 23.66 13.01 8.32
N ILE A 110 23.36 14.31 8.46
CA ILE A 110 24.29 15.41 8.11
C ILE A 110 25.56 15.30 8.95
N ALA A 111 25.45 15.18 10.27
CA ALA A 111 26.61 15.09 11.15
C ALA A 111 27.49 13.87 10.82
N LYS A 112 26.88 12.70 10.54
CA LYS A 112 27.61 11.50 10.10
C LYS A 112 28.37 11.76 8.81
N PHE A 113 27.70 12.33 7.81
CA PHE A 113 28.30 12.62 6.51
C PHE A 113 29.48 13.60 6.62
N GLU A 114 29.33 14.67 7.40
CA GLU A 114 30.38 15.67 7.66
C GLU A 114 31.59 15.07 8.41
N ALA A 115 31.37 14.06 9.25
CA ALA A 115 32.43 13.29 9.91
C ALA A 115 33.11 12.26 9.00
N GLY A 116 32.69 12.13 7.73
CA GLY A 116 33.20 11.13 6.80
C GLY A 116 32.66 9.72 7.05
N GLU A 117 31.60 9.58 7.85
CA GLU A 117 30.90 8.31 8.07
C GLU A 117 29.89 8.04 6.94
N GLY A 118 29.52 6.76 6.79
CA GLY A 118 28.48 6.34 5.84
C GLY A 118 27.07 6.76 6.25
N LEU A 119 26.27 7.18 5.27
CA LEU A 119 24.84 7.42 5.42
C LEU A 119 24.07 6.12 5.67
N GLU A 120 23.00 6.20 6.46
CA GLU A 120 22.10 5.09 6.74
C GLU A 120 20.87 5.12 5.81
N ASN A 121 20.26 3.97 5.51
CA ASN A 121 19.01 3.87 4.74
C ASN A 121 19.05 4.60 3.37
N VAL A 122 20.19 4.49 2.68
CA VAL A 122 20.35 5.06 1.33
C VAL A 122 19.50 4.24 0.35
N VAL A 123 18.67 4.92 -0.43
CA VAL A 123 17.83 4.31 -1.47
C VAL A 123 18.71 3.81 -2.60
N ASP A 124 18.42 2.60 -3.09
CA ASP A 124 18.98 2.10 -4.34
C ASP A 124 18.10 2.58 -5.51
N CYS A 125 18.64 3.50 -6.33
CA CYS A 125 17.90 4.09 -7.44
C CYS A 125 17.61 3.10 -8.58
N GLU A 126 18.44 2.07 -8.76
CA GLU A 126 18.20 1.04 -9.79
C GLU A 126 17.11 0.08 -9.33
N ARG A 127 17.14 -0.30 -8.05
CA ARG A 127 16.11 -1.14 -7.44
C ARG A 127 14.79 -0.40 -7.22
N GLY A 128 14.84 0.93 -7.04
CA GLY A 128 13.67 1.80 -6.86
C GLY A 128 13.18 1.94 -5.41
N TYR A 129 13.92 1.44 -4.43
CA TYR A 129 13.65 1.58 -2.98
C TYR A 129 14.88 1.26 -2.12
#